data_AF-V6F6V9-F1
#
_entry.id   AF-V6F6V9-F1
#
_cell.length_a   1.000
_cell.length_b   1.000
_cell.length_c   1.000
_cell.angle_alpha   90.00
_cell.angle_beta   90.00
_cell.angle_gamma   90.00
#
_symmetry.space_group_name_H-M   'P 1'
#
loop_
_entity.id
_entity.type
_entity.pdbx_description
1 polymer ?
#
loop_
_entity_poly.entity_id
_entity_poly.type
_entity_poly.pdbx_seq_one_letter_code
_entity_poly.pdbx_strand_id
1 'polypeptide(L)'
;MSAIAPYSLRSRLVSRLIAAHAVVLAANIPYFLWRGYVKHDAEGNLGTMGAWLLHELVTDVLPLVVPLFIATTLITKLTVRRSLAQIDAATRKAAAFDPSHLGVRLPSTATPKELHPLVDAINAGLDRLERGFESQKRFTANAAHELRTPLAVLKARCSRETGPQARALLSDIGRMTKIVDQLLGIARLEMGQVPLDARVDLDIICRRVVADLFPLALAAGCDLGYSAGTTTVLARGNEVLLEDALRNIVDNAVHVAPPGTSVEVVLDDSGIIHVLDRGPGVADGLKTEIFHPFRRLNNSNHRGAGLGLGIAAEAIALHGGTLSVHDRPGGGADFVVDLSAAPTPSG
;
A
#
# COMPACT_ATOMS: atom_id res chain seq x y z
N MET A 1 13.66 -19.16 28.82
CA MET A 1 13.29 -17.91 28.10
C MET A 1 13.32 -16.76 29.10
N SER A 2 14.46 -16.07 29.23
CA SER A 2 14.61 -14.91 30.11
C SER A 2 13.94 -13.71 29.45
N ALA A 3 12.99 -13.10 30.18
CA ALA A 3 12.35 -11.86 29.78
C ALA A 3 13.41 -10.75 29.75
N ILE A 4 13.70 -10.25 28.55
CA ILE A 4 14.52 -9.06 28.35
C ILE A 4 13.70 -7.90 28.93
N ALA A 5 14.08 -7.43 30.11
CA ALA A 5 13.47 -6.26 30.75
C ALA A 5 13.48 -5.07 29.78
N PRO A 6 12.46 -4.20 29.78
CA PRO A 6 12.34 -3.12 28.81
C PRO A 6 13.46 -2.09 29.01
N TYR A 7 14.53 -2.24 28.23
CA TYR A 7 15.71 -1.38 28.17
C TYR A 7 15.34 -0.02 27.56
N SER A 8 14.81 0.91 28.35
CA SER A 8 14.51 2.27 27.87
C SER A 8 15.68 3.22 28.07
N LEU A 9 16.12 3.90 27.00
CA LEU A 9 17.14 4.97 27.00
C LEU A 9 16.87 6.03 28.09
N ARG A 10 15.59 6.25 28.38
CA ARG A 10 15.06 7.11 29.43
C ARG A 10 15.56 6.74 30.83
N SER A 11 15.66 5.46 31.16
CA SER A 11 16.15 4.98 32.47
C SER A 11 17.65 5.23 32.66
N ARG A 12 18.47 5.04 31.60
CA ARG A 12 19.92 5.28 31.64
C ARG A 12 20.27 6.77 31.73
N LEU A 13 19.50 7.63 31.07
CA LEU A 13 19.71 9.07 31.15
C LEU A 13 19.35 9.59 32.54
N VAL A 14 18.25 9.12 33.13
CA VAL A 14 17.87 9.47 34.51
C VAL A 14 18.91 8.98 35.51
N SER A 15 19.39 7.73 35.38
CA SER A 15 20.40 7.20 36.31
C SER A 15 21.74 7.92 36.21
N ARG A 16 22.19 8.27 34.98
CA ARG A 16 23.41 9.07 34.77
C ARG A 16 23.28 10.49 35.30
N LEU A 17 22.10 11.11 35.18
CA LEU A 17 21.85 12.44 35.72
C LEU A 17 21.89 12.44 37.25
N ILE A 18 21.26 11.45 37.89
CA ILE A 18 21.31 11.26 39.35
C ILE A 18 22.76 11.05 39.81
N ALA A 19 23.51 10.19 39.13
CA ALA A 19 24.93 9.92 39.45
C ALA A 19 25.80 11.19 39.33
N ALA A 20 25.61 12.00 38.28
CA ALA A 20 26.36 13.24 38.10
C ALA A 20 26.09 14.25 39.24
N HIS A 21 24.84 14.39 39.67
CA HIS A 21 24.49 15.28 40.79
C HIS A 21 25.02 14.76 42.12
N ALA A 22 25.01 13.44 42.34
CA ALA A 22 25.58 12.83 43.53
C ALA A 22 27.09 13.09 43.64
N VAL A 23 27.82 13.05 42.52
CA VAL A 23 29.25 13.38 42.46
C VAL A 23 29.51 14.83 42.83
N VAL A 24 28.73 15.78 42.28
CA VAL A 24 28.85 17.21 42.63
C VAL A 24 28.59 17.44 44.12
N LEU A 25 27.58 16.78 44.69
CA LEU A 25 27.27 16.88 46.11
C LEU A 25 28.42 16.34 46.97
N ALA A 26 28.93 15.14 46.63
CA ALA A 26 30.02 14.49 47.33
C ALA A 26 31.32 15.30 47.28
N ALA A 27 31.62 15.94 46.14
CA ALA A 27 32.80 16.78 45.96
C ALA A 27 32.79 18.04 46.85
N ASN A 28 31.62 18.49 47.32
CA ASN A 28 31.51 19.65 48.20
C ASN A 28 31.58 19.30 49.70
N ILE A 29 31.47 18.02 50.06
CA ILE A 29 31.51 17.55 51.47
C ILE A 29 32.81 17.97 52.18
N PRO A 30 34.02 17.82 51.59
CA PRO A 30 35.27 18.19 52.26
C PRO A 30 35.35 19.68 52.59
N TYR A 31 34.88 20.55 51.69
CA TYR A 31 34.82 22.00 51.92
C TYR A 31 33.89 22.33 53.09
N PHE A 32 32.72 21.69 53.14
CA PHE A 32 31.73 21.90 54.21
C PHE A 32 32.25 21.46 55.58
N LEU A 33 32.92 20.30 55.64
CA LEU A 33 33.55 19.79 56.85
C LEU A 33 34.72 20.67 57.30
N TRP A 34 35.57 21.11 56.38
CA TRP A 34 36.67 22.03 56.69
C TRP A 34 36.16 23.38 57.21
N ARG A 35 35.15 23.96 56.56
CA ARG A 35 34.53 25.23 56.98
C ARG A 35 33.93 25.12 58.39
N GLY A 36 33.23 24.04 58.69
CA GLY A 36 32.67 23.79 60.02
C GLY A 36 33.74 23.59 61.09
N TYR A 37 34.79 22.82 60.76
CA TYR A 37 35.93 22.60 61.64
C TYR A 37 36.63 23.93 61.98
N VAL A 38 37.02 24.72 60.97
CA VAL A 38 37.72 26.00 61.17
C VAL A 38 36.91 26.97 62.03
N LYS A 39 35.59 27.03 61.84
CA LYS A 39 34.72 27.95 62.60
C LYS A 39 34.57 27.54 64.07
N HIS A 40 34.39 26.25 64.36
CA HIS A 40 34.14 25.77 65.73
C HIS A 40 35.42 25.45 66.52
N ASP A 41 36.53 25.16 65.85
CA ASP A 41 37.87 25.05 66.45
C ASP A 41 38.34 26.42 66.97
N ALA A 42 38.08 27.49 66.20
CA ALA A 42 38.36 28.87 66.62
C ALA A 42 37.53 29.35 67.83
N GLU A 43 36.35 28.77 68.05
CA GLU A 43 35.44 29.11 69.16
C GLU A 43 35.54 28.13 70.35
N GLY A 44 36.38 27.08 70.26
CA GLY A 44 36.62 26.11 71.33
C GLY A 44 35.43 25.19 71.67
N ASN A 45 34.45 25.03 70.77
CA ASN A 45 33.16 24.40 71.08
C ASN A 45 32.77 23.30 70.08
N LEU A 46 33.57 22.23 69.97
CA LEU A 46 33.32 21.11 69.04
C LEU A 46 31.98 20.39 69.28
N GLY A 47 31.39 20.48 70.48
CA GLY A 47 30.12 19.83 70.82
C GLY A 47 28.90 20.37 70.06
N THR A 48 28.96 21.61 69.54
CA THR A 48 27.84 22.25 68.79
C THR A 48 28.00 22.18 67.27
N MET A 49 29.14 21.68 66.78
CA MET A 49 29.47 21.63 65.35
C MET A 49 28.42 20.88 64.53
N GLY A 50 27.89 19.76 65.05
CA GLY A 50 26.87 18.96 64.36
C GLY A 50 25.55 19.72 64.13
N ALA A 51 25.08 20.45 65.14
CA ALA A 51 23.85 21.23 65.04
C ALA A 51 24.01 22.43 64.09
N TRP A 52 25.18 23.07 64.10
CA TRP A 52 25.50 24.16 63.17
C TRP A 52 25.58 23.67 61.72
N LEU A 53 26.23 22.53 61.46
CA LEU A 53 26.30 21.92 60.13
C LEU A 53 24.90 21.59 59.59
N LEU A 54 24.01 21.07 60.44
CA LEU A 54 22.62 20.80 60.07
C LEU A 54 21.85 22.09 59.74
N HIS A 55 22.01 23.14 60.55
CA HIS A 55 21.38 24.42 60.27
C HIS A 55 21.86 25.02 58.95
N GLU A 56 23.18 25.08 58.72
CA GLU A 56 23.74 25.62 57.47
C GLU A 56 23.36 24.79 56.24
N LEU A 57 23.29 23.46 56.37
CA LEU A 57 22.79 22.60 55.30
C LEU A 57 21.33 22.95 54.94
N VAL A 58 20.48 23.21 55.94
CA VAL A 58 19.05 23.50 55.74
C VAL A 58 18.79 24.93 55.26
N THR A 59 19.51 25.92 55.77
CA THR A 59 19.26 27.33 55.43
C THR A 59 20.01 27.80 54.19
N ASP A 60 21.21 27.28 53.93
CA ASP A 60 22.10 27.87 52.91
C ASP A 60 22.28 26.91 51.72
N VAL A 61 22.39 25.60 51.99
CA VAL A 61 22.69 24.61 50.94
C VAL A 61 21.42 24.09 50.26
N LEU A 62 20.46 23.59 51.03
CA LEU A 62 19.23 22.99 50.49
C LEU A 62 18.41 23.94 49.61
N PRO A 63 18.20 25.23 49.97
CA PRO A 63 17.42 26.15 49.16
C PRO A 63 18.06 26.48 47.81
N LEU A 64 19.37 26.26 47.66
CA LEU A 64 20.08 26.42 46.39
C LEU A 64 20.09 25.12 45.59
N VAL A 65 20.39 23.99 46.23
CA VAL A 65 20.60 22.70 45.57
C VAL A 65 19.27 22.08 45.11
N VAL A 66 18.21 22.18 45.91
CA VAL A 66 16.92 21.54 45.60
C VAL A 66 16.28 22.15 44.34
N PRO A 67 16.15 23.49 44.18
CA PRO A 67 15.61 24.07 42.96
C PRO A 67 16.49 23.80 41.74
N LEU A 68 17.81 23.82 41.90
CA LEU A 68 18.75 23.50 40.82
C LEU A 68 18.55 22.05 40.35
N PHE A 69 18.42 21.09 41.27
CA PHE A 69 18.15 19.69 40.96
C PHE A 69 16.81 19.48 40.26
N ILE A 70 15.76 20.18 40.71
CA ILE A 70 14.45 20.15 40.07
C ILE A 70 14.53 20.74 38.65
N ALA A 71 15.21 21.88 38.49
CA ALA A 71 15.36 22.56 37.22
C ALA A 71 16.14 21.70 36.20
N THR A 72 17.29 21.14 36.57
CA THR A 72 18.10 20.29 35.69
C THR A 72 17.35 19.02 35.29
N THR A 73 16.62 18.40 36.22
CA THR A 73 15.79 17.22 35.95
C THR A 73 14.64 17.54 35.00
N LEU A 74 13.95 18.66 35.23
CA LEU A 74 12.83 19.10 34.40
C LEU A 74 13.30 19.46 32.98
N ILE A 75 14.38 20.24 32.86
CA ILE A 75 15.01 20.60 31.58
C ILE A 75 15.40 19.33 30.82
N THR A 76 16.11 18.41 31.46
CA THR A 76 16.53 17.15 30.82
C THR A 76 15.32 16.35 30.33
N LYS A 77 14.29 16.20 31.16
CA LYS A 77 13.06 15.47 30.80
C LYS A 77 12.32 16.13 29.64
N LEU A 78 12.25 17.46 29.61
CA LEU A 78 11.59 18.24 28.56
C LEU A 78 12.33 18.14 27.23
N THR A 79 13.66 18.26 27.26
CA THR A 79 14.53 18.13 26.08
C THR A 79 14.43 16.73 25.49
N VAL A 80 14.58 15.67 26.30
CA VAL A 80 14.46 14.28 25.83
C VAL A 80 13.07 14.01 25.24
N ARG A 81 12.00 14.50 25.87
CA ARG A 81 10.64 14.36 25.35
C ARG A 81 10.46 15.02 23.99
N ARG A 82 10.94 16.27 23.83
CA ARG A 82 10.85 16.99 22.55
C ARG A 82 11.64 16.29 21.44
N SER A 83 12.86 15.85 21.74
CA SER A 83 13.70 15.15 20.76
C SER A 83 13.10 13.80 20.33
N LEU A 84 12.52 13.03 21.25
CA LEU A 84 11.87 11.76 20.90
C LEU A 84 10.53 11.98 20.16
N ALA A 85 9.76 13.01 20.50
CA ALA A 85 8.52 13.32 19.79
C ALA A 85 8.74 13.70 18.32
N GLN A 86 9.88 14.32 18.00
CA GLN A 86 10.29 14.60 16.61
C GLN A 86 10.58 13.32 15.83
N ILE A 87 11.18 12.31 16.49
CA ILE A 87 11.37 10.98 15.90
C ILE A 87 10.01 10.32 15.65
N ASP A 88 9.09 10.32 16.61
CA ASP A 88 7.74 9.74 16.42
C ASP A 88 6.95 10.43 15.30
N ALA A 89 7.12 11.74 15.10
CA ALA A 89 6.51 12.47 13.99
C ALA A 89 7.14 12.08 12.64
N ALA A 90 8.46 11.92 12.56
CA ALA A 90 9.15 11.41 11.38
C ALA A 90 8.77 9.95 11.08
N THR A 91 8.68 9.11 12.11
CA THR A 91 8.28 7.70 12.01
C THR A 91 6.82 7.56 11.58
N ARG A 92 5.91 8.43 12.02
CA ARG A 92 4.52 8.42 11.53
C ARG A 92 4.40 8.85 10.07
N LYS A 93 5.19 9.83 9.64
CA LYS A 93 5.27 10.22 8.22
C LYS A 93 5.88 9.11 7.36
N ALA A 94 6.84 8.36 7.90
CA ALA A 94 7.36 7.15 7.30
C ALA A 94 6.35 5.98 7.34
N ALA A 95 5.58 5.81 8.41
CA ALA A 95 4.60 4.72 8.50
C ALA A 95 3.41 4.92 7.53
N ALA A 96 3.19 6.15 7.07
CA ALA A 96 2.22 6.48 6.01
C ALA A 96 2.79 6.32 4.58
N PHE A 97 3.92 5.61 4.40
CA PHE A 97 4.52 5.33 3.08
C PHE A 97 3.57 4.52 2.20
N ASP A 98 3.27 5.06 1.03
CA ASP A 98 2.49 4.44 -0.04
C ASP A 98 3.39 4.34 -1.30
N PRO A 99 3.44 3.18 -2.01
CA PRO A 99 4.15 3.03 -3.29
C PRO A 99 3.83 4.11 -4.33
N SER A 100 2.67 4.76 -4.24
CA SER A 100 2.25 5.85 -5.13
C SER A 100 2.83 7.24 -4.78
N HIS A 101 3.46 7.40 -3.61
CA HIS A 101 4.02 8.68 -3.12
C HIS A 101 5.47 8.55 -2.64
N LEU A 102 6.35 8.02 -3.50
CA LEU A 102 7.79 7.86 -3.24
C LEU A 102 8.59 9.17 -3.11
N GLY A 103 8.01 10.33 -3.46
CA GLY A 103 8.70 11.63 -3.45
C GLY A 103 8.83 12.31 -2.08
N VAL A 104 8.26 11.72 -1.01
CA VAL A 104 8.32 12.31 0.33
C VAL A 104 9.70 12.05 0.96
N ARG A 105 10.35 13.10 1.45
CA ARG A 105 11.62 13.01 2.20
C ARG A 105 11.46 13.52 3.61
N LEU A 106 12.25 12.96 4.53
CA LEU A 106 12.28 13.42 5.91
C LEU A 106 12.97 14.80 5.95
N PRO A 107 12.36 15.83 6.58
CA PRO A 107 12.92 17.17 6.62
C PRO A 107 14.16 17.20 7.52
N SER A 108 15.32 17.50 6.95
CA SER A 108 16.59 17.61 7.68
C SER A 108 16.67 18.87 8.56
N THR A 109 15.96 19.94 8.21
CA THR A 109 15.99 21.23 8.92
C THR A 109 15.25 21.24 10.26
N ALA A 110 14.38 20.26 10.50
CA ALA A 110 13.58 20.15 11.73
C ALA A 110 14.17 19.17 12.76
N THR A 111 15.30 18.55 12.47
CA THR A 111 15.96 17.52 13.30
C THR A 111 17.23 18.04 13.97
N PRO A 112 17.57 17.56 15.19
CA PRO A 112 18.88 17.79 15.79
C PRO A 112 20.03 17.34 14.87
N LYS A 113 21.17 18.05 14.91
CA LYS A 113 22.34 17.79 14.05
C LYS A 113 22.87 16.36 14.20
N GLU A 114 22.74 15.77 15.38
CA GLU A 114 23.14 14.40 15.69
C GLU A 114 22.31 13.35 14.92
N LEU A 115 21.10 13.69 14.50
CA LEU A 115 20.22 12.82 13.73
C LEU A 115 20.35 13.02 12.21
N HIS A 116 21.08 14.04 11.75
CA HIS A 116 21.27 14.28 10.31
C HIS A 116 21.84 13.05 9.58
N PRO A 117 22.89 12.37 10.06
CA PRO A 117 23.44 11.20 9.36
C PRO A 117 22.42 10.06 9.20
N LEU A 118 21.51 9.90 10.17
CA LEU A 118 20.43 8.91 10.09
C LEU A 118 19.36 9.33 9.09
N VAL A 119 18.93 10.60 9.13
CA VAL A 119 17.96 11.16 8.17
C VAL A 119 18.50 11.06 6.75
N ASP A 120 19.77 11.39 6.54
CA ASP A 120 20.44 11.31 5.24
C ASP A 120 20.53 9.86 4.76
N ALA A 121 20.87 8.92 5.65
CA ALA A 121 20.90 7.49 5.30
C ALA A 121 19.51 6.95 4.91
N ILE A 122 18.46 7.36 5.63
CA ILE A 122 17.07 6.99 5.30
C ILE A 122 16.66 7.59 3.94
N ASN A 123 16.90 8.88 3.73
CA ASN A 123 16.60 9.56 2.47
C ASN A 123 17.35 8.92 1.30
N ALA A 124 18.63 8.58 1.47
CA ALA A 124 19.41 7.86 0.45
C ALA A 124 18.87 6.44 0.19
N GLY A 125 18.32 5.77 1.20
CA GLY A 125 17.60 4.51 1.05
C GLY A 125 16.32 4.67 0.22
N LEU A 126 15.53 5.70 0.50
CA LEU A 126 14.34 6.07 -0.27
C LEU A 126 14.68 6.39 -1.72
N ASP A 127 15.76 7.15 -1.98
CA ASP A 127 16.25 7.45 -3.33
C ASP A 127 16.67 6.19 -4.11
N ARG A 128 17.19 5.16 -3.43
CA ARG A 128 17.52 3.88 -4.06
C ARG A 128 16.28 3.08 -4.39
N LEU A 129 15.28 3.07 -3.49
CA LEU A 129 14.00 2.43 -3.73
C LEU A 129 13.26 3.08 -4.90
N GLU A 130 13.16 4.40 -4.91
CA GLU A 130 12.51 5.16 -6.00
C GLU A 130 13.16 4.86 -7.35
N ARG A 131 14.49 4.91 -7.45
CA ARG A 131 15.22 4.53 -8.67
C ARG A 131 14.99 3.07 -9.07
N GLY A 132 14.89 2.16 -8.10
CA GLY A 132 14.56 0.76 -8.34
C GLY A 132 13.18 0.59 -8.97
N PHE A 133 12.17 1.26 -8.41
CA PHE A 133 10.80 1.28 -8.93
C PHE A 133 10.72 1.91 -10.33
N GLU A 134 11.39 3.04 -10.56
CA GLU A 134 11.44 3.67 -11.89
C GLU A 134 12.14 2.80 -12.95
N SER A 135 13.15 2.03 -12.54
CA SER A 135 13.85 1.08 -13.41
C SER A 135 12.93 -0.09 -13.78
N GLN A 136 12.26 -0.69 -12.78
CA GLN A 136 11.27 -1.74 -13.00
C GLN A 136 10.13 -1.26 -13.91
N LYS A 137 9.67 -0.01 -13.71
CA LYS A 137 8.68 0.66 -14.57
C LYS A 137 9.08 0.68 -16.03
N ARG A 138 10.28 1.20 -16.31
CA ARG A 138 10.80 1.28 -17.68
C ARG A 138 11.01 -0.11 -18.28
N PHE A 139 11.47 -1.07 -17.49
CA PHE A 139 11.66 -2.44 -17.94
C PHE A 139 10.35 -3.09 -18.39
N THR A 140 9.29 -3.04 -17.58
CA THR A 140 7.97 -3.59 -17.96
C THR A 140 7.38 -2.90 -19.18
N ALA A 141 7.49 -1.57 -19.27
CA ALA A 141 6.99 -0.82 -20.43
C ALA A 141 7.73 -1.21 -21.72
N ASN A 142 9.06 -1.34 -21.66
CA ASN A 142 9.88 -1.75 -22.79
C ASN A 142 9.61 -3.22 -23.18
N ALA A 143 9.52 -4.13 -22.21
CA ALA A 143 9.19 -5.52 -22.45
C ALA A 143 7.85 -5.68 -23.18
N ALA A 144 6.87 -4.82 -22.89
CA ALA A 144 5.58 -4.82 -23.59
C ALA A 144 5.73 -4.57 -25.09
N HIS A 145 6.46 -3.53 -25.47
CA HIS A 145 6.66 -3.18 -26.86
C HIS A 145 7.53 -4.20 -27.59
N GLU A 146 8.61 -4.67 -26.95
CA GLU A 146 9.55 -5.65 -27.49
C GLU A 146 8.89 -7.03 -27.70
N LEU A 147 7.87 -7.40 -26.91
CA LEU A 147 7.15 -8.66 -27.09
C LEU A 147 5.96 -8.54 -28.07
N ARG A 148 5.24 -7.41 -28.10
CA ARG A 148 4.13 -7.20 -29.04
C ARG A 148 4.57 -7.21 -30.50
N THR A 149 5.70 -6.57 -30.79
CA THR A 149 6.23 -6.42 -32.16
C THR A 149 6.48 -7.77 -32.85
N PRO A 150 7.25 -8.71 -32.29
CA PRO A 150 7.46 -10.02 -32.91
C PRO A 150 6.18 -10.84 -32.99
N LEU A 151 5.27 -10.75 -32.02
CA LEU A 151 3.97 -11.44 -32.07
C LEU A 151 3.08 -10.90 -33.18
N ALA A 152 3.04 -9.59 -33.40
CA ALA A 152 2.31 -8.98 -34.51
C ALA A 152 2.87 -9.40 -35.87
N VAL A 153 4.19 -9.45 -36.01
CA VAL A 153 4.87 -9.93 -37.23
C VAL A 153 4.55 -11.41 -37.48
N LEU A 154 4.61 -12.26 -36.46
CA LEU A 154 4.25 -13.67 -36.57
C LEU A 154 2.78 -13.84 -36.97
N LYS A 155 1.87 -13.10 -36.33
CA LYS A 155 0.43 -13.10 -36.68
C LYS A 155 0.21 -12.72 -38.14
N ALA A 156 0.86 -11.65 -38.61
CA ALA A 156 0.74 -11.17 -39.99
C ALA A 156 1.33 -12.14 -41.03
N ARG A 157 2.40 -12.88 -40.69
CA ARG A 157 2.95 -13.91 -41.56
C ARG A 157 2.01 -15.11 -41.64
N CYS A 158 1.56 -15.62 -40.49
CA CYS A 158 0.68 -16.77 -40.43
C CYS A 158 -0.72 -16.51 -40.98
N SER A 159 -1.20 -15.26 -40.97
CA SER A 159 -2.51 -14.91 -41.55
C SER A 159 -2.55 -14.99 -43.08
N ARG A 160 -1.39 -15.07 -43.74
CA ARG A 160 -1.30 -15.25 -45.20
C ARG A 160 -1.28 -16.72 -45.61
N GLU A 161 -1.06 -17.63 -44.67
CA GLU A 161 -1.04 -19.07 -44.89
C GLU A 161 -2.46 -19.65 -44.76
N THR A 162 -2.79 -20.66 -45.57
CA THR A 162 -4.10 -21.32 -45.53
C THR A 162 -3.95 -22.77 -45.09
N GLY A 163 -4.88 -23.25 -44.26
CA GLY A 163 -4.93 -24.65 -43.82
C GLY A 163 -5.18 -24.82 -42.32
N PRO A 164 -5.42 -26.06 -41.86
CA PRO A 164 -5.68 -26.37 -40.44
C PRO A 164 -4.51 -25.98 -39.52
N GLN A 165 -3.27 -26.16 -39.98
CA GLN A 165 -2.06 -25.88 -39.22
C GLN A 165 -1.82 -24.37 -39.04
N ALA A 166 -2.09 -23.57 -40.07
CA ALA A 166 -2.05 -22.11 -39.99
C ALA A 166 -3.08 -21.54 -39.01
N ARG A 167 -4.30 -22.10 -38.99
CA ARG A 167 -5.34 -21.74 -38.02
C ARG A 167 -4.96 -22.09 -36.58
N ALA A 168 -4.36 -23.26 -36.36
CA ALA A 168 -3.84 -23.64 -35.05
C ALA A 168 -2.73 -22.67 -34.59
N LEU A 169 -1.77 -22.36 -35.46
CA LEU A 169 -0.67 -21.46 -35.15
C LEU A 169 -1.14 -20.01 -34.88
N LEU A 170 -2.13 -19.51 -35.63
CA LEU A 170 -2.76 -18.22 -35.35
C LEU A 170 -3.48 -18.19 -34.01
N SER A 171 -4.14 -19.30 -33.63
CA SER A 171 -4.75 -19.46 -32.31
C SER A 171 -3.68 -19.43 -31.20
N ASP A 172 -2.54 -20.08 -31.40
CA ASP A 172 -1.44 -20.11 -30.44
C ASP A 172 -0.77 -18.75 -30.30
N ILE A 173 -0.51 -18.04 -31.40
CA ILE A 173 0.02 -16.67 -31.39
C ILE A 173 -0.95 -15.73 -30.66
N GLY A 174 -2.25 -15.81 -30.96
CA GLY A 174 -3.27 -15.02 -30.25
C GLY A 174 -3.28 -15.29 -28.75
N ARG A 175 -3.09 -16.56 -28.35
CA ARG A 175 -2.96 -16.94 -26.94
C ARG A 175 -1.70 -16.36 -26.29
N MET A 176 -0.57 -16.41 -26.98
CA MET A 176 0.68 -15.81 -26.49
C MET A 176 0.56 -14.30 -26.32
N THR A 177 -0.03 -13.60 -27.29
CA THR A 177 -0.32 -12.17 -27.19
C THR A 177 -1.16 -11.87 -25.96
N LYS A 178 -2.25 -12.62 -25.75
CA LYS A 178 -3.11 -12.45 -24.59
C LYS A 178 -2.36 -12.65 -23.27
N ILE A 179 -1.55 -13.71 -23.14
CA ILE A 179 -0.75 -13.97 -21.93
C ILE A 179 0.27 -12.84 -21.67
N VAL A 180 0.94 -12.36 -22.72
CA VAL A 180 1.91 -11.27 -22.60
C VAL A 180 1.22 -9.98 -22.14
N ASP A 181 0.12 -9.60 -22.80
CA ASP A 181 -0.65 -8.41 -22.42
C ASP A 181 -1.17 -8.52 -20.98
N GLN A 182 -1.59 -9.71 -20.57
CA GLN A 182 -2.06 -10.02 -19.23
C GLN A 182 -0.94 -9.90 -18.16
N LEU A 183 0.25 -10.48 -18.38
CA LEU A 183 1.40 -10.34 -17.48
C LEU A 183 1.87 -8.90 -17.33
N LEU A 184 1.86 -8.15 -18.43
CA LEU A 184 2.26 -6.75 -18.45
C LEU A 184 1.19 -5.86 -17.80
N GLY A 185 -0.09 -6.24 -17.90
CA GLY A 185 -1.19 -5.65 -17.16
C GLY A 185 -0.97 -5.75 -15.66
N ILE A 186 -0.74 -6.95 -15.14
CA ILE A 186 -0.43 -7.19 -13.71
C ILE A 186 0.76 -6.33 -13.27
N ALA A 187 1.87 -6.37 -14.02
CA ALA A 187 3.06 -5.59 -13.67
C ALA A 187 2.79 -4.07 -13.67
N ARG A 188 1.92 -3.55 -14.54
CA ARG A 188 1.52 -2.13 -14.54
C ARG A 188 0.63 -1.78 -13.36
N LEU A 189 -0.27 -2.69 -12.95
CA LEU A 189 -1.13 -2.54 -11.78
C LEU A 189 -0.31 -2.50 -10.48
N GLU A 190 0.61 -3.46 -10.29
CA GLU A 190 1.49 -3.54 -9.11
C GLU A 190 2.37 -2.28 -8.92
N MET A 191 2.69 -1.58 -10.00
CA MET A 191 3.56 -0.40 -9.97
C MET A 191 2.80 0.93 -9.83
N GLY A 192 1.47 0.93 -9.64
CA GLY A 192 0.67 2.14 -9.40
C GLY A 192 0.79 3.20 -10.50
N GLN A 193 1.11 2.80 -11.73
CA GLN A 193 1.56 3.72 -12.79
C GLN A 193 0.44 4.48 -13.50
N VAL A 194 -0.80 4.21 -13.11
CA VAL A 194 -1.96 4.65 -13.85
C VAL A 194 -2.70 5.66 -12.98
N PRO A 195 -2.85 6.93 -13.41
CA PRO A 195 -3.66 7.89 -12.68
C PRO A 195 -5.11 7.36 -12.60
N LEU A 196 -5.60 7.23 -11.37
CA LEU A 196 -6.93 6.70 -11.04
C LEU A 196 -7.91 7.83 -10.67
N ASP A 197 -7.53 9.09 -10.84
CA ASP A 197 -8.28 10.26 -10.38
C ASP A 197 -9.26 10.81 -11.43
N ALA A 198 -9.19 10.33 -12.67
CA ALA A 198 -10.08 10.76 -13.74
C ALA A 198 -11.52 10.31 -13.49
N ARG A 199 -12.49 11.12 -13.92
CA ARG A 199 -13.89 10.73 -13.99
C ARG A 199 -14.13 9.99 -15.29
N VAL A 200 -14.70 8.80 -15.18
CA VAL A 200 -14.89 7.85 -16.28
C VAL A 200 -16.37 7.52 -16.38
N ASP A 201 -16.91 7.61 -17.59
CA ASP A 201 -18.30 7.25 -17.88
C ASP A 201 -18.41 5.74 -18.10
N LEU A 202 -19.10 5.04 -17.20
CA LEU A 202 -19.23 3.59 -17.25
C LEU A 202 -20.12 3.12 -18.41
N ASP A 203 -21.07 3.94 -18.86
CA ASP A 203 -21.94 3.61 -20.00
C ASP A 203 -21.12 3.57 -21.29
N ILE A 204 -20.20 4.52 -21.47
CA ILE A 204 -19.27 4.54 -22.62
C ILE A 204 -18.39 3.29 -22.64
N ILE A 205 -17.83 2.90 -21.50
CA ILE A 205 -17.00 1.69 -21.40
C ILE A 205 -17.82 0.45 -21.77
N CYS A 206 -18.99 0.27 -21.15
CA CYS A 206 -19.82 -0.91 -21.40
C CYS A 206 -20.21 -1.05 -22.88
N ARG A 207 -20.64 0.06 -23.50
CA ARG A 207 -20.96 0.09 -24.94
C ARG A 207 -19.77 -0.29 -25.81
N ARG A 208 -18.59 0.26 -25.53
CA ARG A 208 -17.39 -0.01 -26.32
C ARG A 208 -16.97 -1.47 -26.21
N VAL A 209 -16.94 -2.02 -24.99
CA VAL A 209 -16.60 -3.44 -24.77
C VAL A 209 -17.59 -4.37 -25.47
N VAL A 210 -18.90 -4.10 -25.35
CA VAL A 210 -19.94 -4.91 -26.00
C VAL A 210 -19.82 -4.82 -27.52
N ALA A 211 -19.62 -3.63 -28.09
CA ALA A 211 -19.45 -3.46 -29.53
C ALA A 211 -18.22 -4.23 -30.06
N ASP A 212 -17.12 -4.19 -29.32
CA ASP A 212 -15.87 -4.85 -29.73
C ASP A 212 -15.94 -6.38 -29.62
N LEU A 213 -16.69 -6.90 -28.65
CA LEU A 213 -16.84 -8.35 -28.44
C LEU A 213 -18.05 -8.95 -29.17
N PHE A 214 -18.93 -8.12 -29.73
CA PHE A 214 -20.10 -8.59 -30.47
C PHE A 214 -19.75 -9.55 -31.63
N PRO A 215 -18.72 -9.29 -32.47
CA PRO A 215 -18.33 -10.24 -33.52
C PRO A 215 -17.84 -11.59 -32.98
N LEU A 216 -17.19 -11.58 -31.81
CA LEU A 216 -16.71 -12.79 -31.14
C LEU A 216 -17.89 -13.61 -30.61
N ALA A 217 -18.85 -12.97 -29.95
CA ALA A 217 -20.07 -13.61 -29.45
C ALA A 217 -20.88 -14.24 -30.60
N LEU A 218 -21.06 -13.51 -31.70
CA LEU A 218 -21.74 -14.02 -32.88
C LEU A 218 -21.04 -15.25 -33.47
N ALA A 219 -19.70 -15.24 -33.53
CA ALA A 219 -18.91 -16.38 -33.99
C ALA A 219 -19.01 -17.60 -33.04
N ALA A 220 -19.23 -17.37 -31.74
CA ALA A 220 -19.49 -18.40 -30.75
C ALA A 220 -20.96 -18.89 -30.74
N GLY A 221 -21.84 -18.25 -31.53
CA GLY A 221 -23.28 -18.55 -31.55
C GLY A 221 -24.01 -18.05 -30.30
N CYS A 222 -23.49 -17.04 -29.63
CA CYS A 222 -24.07 -16.41 -28.45
C CYS A 222 -24.60 -15.01 -28.81
N ASP A 223 -25.76 -14.63 -28.29
CA ASP A 223 -26.23 -13.25 -28.33
C ASP A 223 -25.50 -12.42 -27.26
N LEU A 224 -25.11 -11.19 -27.57
CA LEU A 224 -24.45 -10.28 -26.63
C LEU A 224 -25.21 -8.96 -26.60
N GLY A 225 -25.85 -8.70 -25.46
CA GLY A 225 -26.68 -7.52 -25.23
C GLY A 225 -26.07 -6.55 -24.22
N TYR A 226 -26.43 -5.28 -24.37
CA TYR A 226 -26.17 -4.23 -23.38
C TYR A 226 -27.47 -3.54 -23.00
N SER A 227 -27.67 -3.31 -21.71
CA SER A 227 -28.75 -2.46 -21.19
C SER A 227 -28.24 -1.57 -20.06
N ALA A 228 -28.80 -0.38 -19.96
CA ALA A 228 -28.44 0.58 -18.93
C ALA A 228 -29.70 1.26 -18.39
N GLY A 229 -29.59 1.79 -17.17
CA GLY A 229 -30.54 2.75 -16.64
C GLY A 229 -30.60 4.06 -17.44
N THR A 230 -31.27 5.06 -16.89
CA THR A 230 -31.40 6.38 -17.55
C THR A 230 -30.39 7.41 -17.03
N THR A 231 -29.67 7.09 -15.96
CA THR A 231 -28.76 8.00 -15.28
C THR A 231 -27.33 7.82 -15.79
N THR A 232 -26.62 8.93 -16.04
CA THR A 232 -25.18 8.88 -16.32
C THR A 232 -24.43 8.48 -15.06
N VAL A 233 -23.71 7.36 -15.12
CA VAL A 233 -22.89 6.86 -14.01
C VAL A 233 -21.42 7.17 -14.26
N LEU A 234 -20.83 7.96 -13.35
CA LEU A 234 -19.41 8.27 -13.37
C LEU A 234 -18.68 7.52 -12.26
N ALA A 235 -17.63 6.78 -12.62
CA ALA A 235 -16.67 6.21 -11.69
C ALA A 235 -15.39 7.06 -11.64
N ARG A 236 -14.63 6.92 -10.55
CA ARG A 236 -13.27 7.46 -10.46
C ARG A 236 -12.29 6.36 -10.84
N GLY A 237 -11.41 6.62 -11.80
CA GLY A 237 -10.52 5.58 -12.29
C GLY A 237 -9.75 5.90 -13.54
N ASN A 238 -9.17 4.85 -14.09
CA ASN A 238 -8.58 4.85 -15.41
C ASN A 238 -9.47 4.12 -16.40
N GLU A 239 -9.89 4.82 -17.45
CA GLU A 239 -10.77 4.29 -18.50
C GLU A 239 -10.23 3.00 -19.13
N VAL A 240 -8.94 2.99 -19.49
CA VAL A 240 -8.33 1.84 -20.19
C VAL A 240 -8.30 0.59 -19.30
N LEU A 241 -7.94 0.74 -18.02
CA LEU A 241 -7.91 -0.40 -17.09
C LEU A 241 -9.30 -0.96 -16.79
N LEU A 242 -10.29 -0.08 -16.62
CA LEU A 242 -11.68 -0.50 -16.42
C LEU A 242 -12.24 -1.18 -17.68
N GLU A 243 -11.91 -0.67 -18.86
CA GLU A 243 -12.25 -1.28 -20.14
C GLU A 243 -11.62 -2.68 -20.29
N ASP A 244 -10.34 -2.82 -19.96
CA ASP A 244 -9.63 -4.10 -19.98
C ASP A 244 -10.21 -5.10 -18.96
N ALA A 245 -10.57 -4.63 -17.76
CA ALA A 245 -11.21 -5.46 -16.74
C ALA A 245 -12.57 -5.98 -17.23
N LEU A 246 -13.43 -5.09 -17.71
CA LEU A 246 -14.75 -5.47 -18.22
C LEU A 246 -14.64 -6.39 -19.45
N ARG A 247 -13.71 -6.11 -20.37
CA ARG A 247 -13.43 -6.97 -21.52
C ARG A 247 -13.05 -8.38 -21.07
N ASN A 248 -12.20 -8.53 -20.06
CA ASN A 248 -11.83 -9.85 -19.53
C ASN A 248 -13.02 -10.61 -18.93
N ILE A 249 -13.97 -9.91 -18.28
CA ILE A 249 -15.18 -10.51 -17.69
C ILE A 249 -16.14 -10.95 -18.81
N VAL A 250 -16.42 -10.07 -19.77
CA VAL A 250 -17.36 -10.34 -20.88
C VAL A 250 -16.81 -11.41 -21.83
N ASP A 251 -15.51 -11.38 -22.15
CA ASP A 251 -14.86 -12.43 -22.94
C ASP A 251 -14.93 -13.79 -22.25
N ASN A 252 -14.77 -13.82 -20.91
CA ASN A 252 -14.99 -15.05 -20.14
C ASN A 252 -16.44 -15.52 -20.25
N ALA A 253 -17.41 -14.63 -20.01
CA ALA A 253 -18.85 -14.95 -20.10
C ALA A 253 -19.23 -15.54 -21.48
N VAL A 254 -18.81 -14.90 -22.57
CA VAL A 254 -19.05 -15.37 -23.96
C VAL A 254 -18.42 -16.73 -24.20
N HIS A 255 -17.22 -16.97 -23.67
CA HIS A 255 -16.50 -18.21 -23.89
C HIS A 255 -17.06 -19.42 -23.13
N VAL A 256 -17.72 -19.18 -21.98
CA VAL A 256 -18.34 -20.25 -21.18
C VAL A 256 -19.84 -20.42 -21.50
N ALA A 257 -20.45 -19.46 -22.19
CA ALA A 257 -21.85 -19.51 -22.61
C ALA A 257 -22.07 -20.63 -23.64
N PRO A 258 -23.09 -21.50 -23.45
CA PRO A 258 -23.46 -22.49 -24.45
C PRO A 258 -23.93 -21.82 -25.75
N PRO A 259 -23.66 -22.40 -26.94
CA PRO A 259 -24.21 -21.88 -28.19
C PRO A 259 -25.74 -21.80 -28.14
N GLY A 260 -26.31 -20.72 -28.68
CA GLY A 260 -27.74 -20.42 -28.67
C GLY A 260 -28.24 -19.73 -27.41
N THR A 261 -27.35 -19.29 -26.52
CA THR A 261 -27.69 -18.54 -25.30
C THR A 261 -27.31 -17.06 -25.40
N SER A 262 -27.58 -16.29 -24.34
CA SER A 262 -27.27 -14.86 -24.25
C SER A 262 -26.26 -14.56 -23.14
N VAL A 263 -25.41 -13.57 -23.41
CA VAL A 263 -24.65 -12.82 -22.42
C VAL A 263 -25.22 -11.40 -22.37
N GLU A 264 -25.55 -10.91 -21.19
CA GLU A 264 -26.12 -9.58 -20.97
C GLU A 264 -25.19 -8.76 -20.09
N VAL A 265 -24.83 -7.57 -20.54
CA VAL A 265 -24.16 -6.55 -19.72
C VAL A 265 -25.21 -5.54 -19.28
N VAL A 266 -25.37 -5.36 -17.97
CA VAL A 266 -26.35 -4.44 -17.38
C VAL A 266 -25.61 -3.43 -16.50
N LEU A 267 -25.77 -2.14 -16.79
CA LEU A 267 -25.33 -1.06 -15.91
C LEU A 267 -26.56 -0.50 -15.18
N ASP A 268 -26.61 -0.66 -13.86
CA ASP A 268 -27.69 -0.09 -13.07
C ASP A 268 -27.48 1.40 -12.76
N ASP A 269 -28.54 2.08 -12.28
CA ASP A 269 -28.47 3.51 -11.93
C ASP A 269 -27.59 3.78 -10.69
N SER A 270 -27.20 2.75 -9.93
CA SER A 270 -26.29 2.86 -8.78
C SER A 270 -24.81 2.76 -9.18
N GLY A 271 -24.54 2.39 -10.42
CA GLY A 271 -23.21 2.23 -10.98
C GLY A 271 -22.58 0.87 -10.79
N ILE A 272 -23.40 -0.14 -10.54
CA ILE A 272 -23.00 -1.55 -10.50
C ILE A 272 -23.16 -2.12 -11.91
N ILE A 273 -22.12 -2.82 -12.38
CA ILE A 273 -22.14 -3.52 -13.67
C ILE A 273 -22.34 -5.01 -13.41
N HIS A 274 -23.38 -5.57 -14.03
CA HIS A 274 -23.65 -7.01 -14.06
C HIS A 274 -23.25 -7.57 -15.42
N VAL A 275 -22.52 -8.68 -15.42
CA VAL A 275 -22.27 -9.49 -16.61
C VAL A 275 -22.88 -10.87 -16.39
N LEU A 276 -24.01 -11.09 -17.06
CA LEU A 276 -24.88 -12.24 -16.87
C LEU A 276 -24.67 -13.24 -18.01
N ASP A 277 -24.23 -14.46 -17.70
CA ASP A 277 -24.10 -15.54 -18.68
C ASP A 277 -25.13 -16.66 -18.46
N ARG A 278 -25.14 -17.64 -19.36
CA ARG A 278 -25.96 -18.88 -19.27
C ARG A 278 -25.08 -20.14 -19.23
N GLY A 279 -23.84 -19.98 -18.75
CA GLY A 279 -22.87 -21.05 -18.57
C GLY A 279 -23.23 -22.03 -17.45
N PRO A 280 -22.29 -22.92 -17.08
CA PRO A 280 -22.49 -23.91 -16.03
C PRO A 280 -22.55 -23.30 -14.61
N GLY A 281 -22.35 -21.98 -14.47
CA GLY A 281 -22.22 -21.31 -13.19
C GLY A 281 -20.89 -21.61 -12.48
N VAL A 282 -20.78 -21.16 -11.23
CA VAL A 282 -19.59 -21.35 -10.40
C VAL A 282 -20.00 -22.00 -9.08
N ALA A 283 -19.41 -23.15 -8.75
CA ALA A 283 -19.69 -23.82 -7.49
C ALA A 283 -19.31 -22.95 -6.29
N ASP A 284 -20.09 -22.98 -5.20
CA ASP A 284 -19.93 -22.10 -4.03
C ASP A 284 -18.51 -22.07 -3.47
N GLY A 285 -17.86 -23.24 -3.35
CA GLY A 285 -16.49 -23.34 -2.84
C GLY A 285 -15.42 -22.72 -3.74
N LEU A 286 -15.79 -22.30 -4.96
CA LEU A 286 -14.87 -21.77 -5.96
C LEU A 286 -15.14 -20.29 -6.28
N LYS A 287 -16.26 -19.71 -5.81
CA LYS A 287 -16.67 -18.32 -6.11
C LYS A 287 -15.63 -17.27 -5.73
N THR A 288 -14.86 -17.49 -4.67
CA THR A 288 -13.73 -16.63 -4.29
C THR A 288 -12.43 -17.02 -5.01
N GLU A 289 -12.25 -18.29 -5.35
CA GLU A 289 -10.99 -18.79 -5.92
C GLU A 289 -10.82 -18.47 -7.41
N ILE A 290 -11.91 -18.30 -8.17
CA ILE A 290 -11.86 -18.01 -9.62
C ILE A 290 -11.16 -16.69 -9.96
N PHE A 291 -11.03 -15.79 -8.99
CA PHE A 291 -10.36 -14.50 -9.14
C PHE A 291 -8.85 -14.58 -8.85
N HIS A 292 -8.31 -15.75 -8.49
CA HIS A 292 -6.86 -15.90 -8.36
C HIS A 292 -6.20 -16.19 -9.71
N PRO A 293 -5.03 -15.59 -10.01
CA PRO A 293 -4.27 -15.88 -11.22
C PRO A 293 -3.99 -17.39 -11.38
N PHE A 294 -4.08 -17.87 -12.63
CA PHE A 294 -3.80 -19.26 -13.03
C PHE A 294 -4.77 -20.33 -12.47
N ARG A 295 -5.84 -19.94 -11.77
CA ARG A 295 -6.86 -20.90 -11.32
C ARG A 295 -7.79 -21.27 -12.48
N ARG A 296 -7.87 -22.57 -12.76
CA ARG A 296 -8.90 -23.17 -13.62
C ARG A 296 -9.83 -24.00 -12.76
N LEU A 297 -11.13 -23.87 -12.99
CA LEU A 297 -12.11 -24.86 -12.52
C LEU A 297 -11.81 -26.18 -13.26
N ASN A 298 -11.49 -27.24 -12.52
CA ASN A 298 -11.09 -28.53 -13.07
C ASN A 298 -12.10 -29.03 -14.11
N ASN A 299 -11.59 -29.47 -15.26
CA ASN A 299 -12.29 -30.20 -16.33
C ASN A 299 -13.09 -29.41 -17.39
N SER A 300 -12.86 -28.11 -17.58
CA SER A 300 -13.36 -27.42 -18.78
C SER A 300 -12.38 -27.54 -19.94
N ASN A 301 -12.77 -28.23 -21.02
CA ASN A 301 -12.04 -28.36 -22.29
C ASN A 301 -11.92 -27.03 -23.08
N HIS A 302 -12.15 -25.90 -22.41
CA HIS A 302 -12.30 -24.57 -22.96
C HIS A 302 -10.94 -23.85 -22.98
N ARG A 303 -10.61 -23.23 -24.12
CA ARG A 303 -9.31 -22.61 -24.42
C ARG A 303 -9.13 -21.29 -23.65
N GLY A 304 -8.24 -21.22 -22.66
CA GLY A 304 -7.89 -20.00 -21.93
C GLY A 304 -6.74 -20.19 -20.94
N ALA A 305 -6.01 -19.13 -20.60
CA ALA A 305 -4.87 -19.18 -19.66
C ALA A 305 -5.28 -19.10 -18.17
N GLY A 306 -6.56 -18.90 -17.86
CA GLY A 306 -7.03 -18.77 -16.46
C GLY A 306 -6.58 -17.49 -15.76
N LEU A 307 -6.24 -16.45 -16.54
CA LEU A 307 -5.70 -15.19 -16.05
C LEU A 307 -6.68 -14.02 -16.13
N GLY A 308 -7.71 -14.11 -16.98
CA GLY A 308 -8.59 -12.97 -17.29
C GLY A 308 -9.35 -12.43 -16.08
N LEU A 309 -10.03 -13.32 -15.34
CA LEU A 309 -10.81 -12.93 -14.16
C LEU A 309 -9.93 -12.42 -13.02
N GLY A 310 -8.72 -12.94 -12.86
CA GLY A 310 -7.79 -12.45 -11.83
C GLY A 310 -7.28 -11.04 -12.13
N ILE A 311 -7.02 -10.75 -13.39
CA ILE A 311 -6.62 -9.40 -13.82
C ILE A 311 -7.77 -8.42 -13.69
N ALA A 312 -8.99 -8.84 -14.05
CA ALA A 312 -10.17 -8.02 -13.84
C ALA A 312 -10.38 -7.72 -12.34
N ALA A 313 -10.25 -8.72 -11.48
CA ALA A 313 -10.37 -8.55 -10.03
C ALA A 313 -9.31 -7.58 -9.48
N GLU A 314 -8.05 -7.71 -9.89
CA GLU A 314 -6.96 -6.83 -9.47
C GLU A 314 -7.16 -5.40 -9.99
N ALA A 315 -7.57 -5.23 -11.24
CA ALA A 315 -7.90 -3.93 -11.81
C ALA A 315 -9.07 -3.26 -11.06
N ILE A 316 -10.14 -3.99 -10.77
CA ILE A 316 -11.29 -3.44 -10.01
C ILE A 316 -10.89 -3.10 -8.56
N ALA A 317 -10.10 -3.95 -7.91
CA ALA A 317 -9.59 -3.70 -6.57
C ALA A 317 -8.67 -2.46 -6.52
N LEU A 318 -7.85 -2.25 -7.55
CA LEU A 318 -7.03 -1.03 -7.68
C LEU A 318 -7.89 0.24 -7.72
N HIS A 319 -9.09 0.15 -8.28
CA HIS A 319 -10.07 1.25 -8.32
C HIS A 319 -10.88 1.40 -7.01
N GLY A 320 -10.57 0.61 -5.99
CA GLY A 320 -11.33 0.59 -4.73
C GLY A 320 -12.68 -0.10 -4.82
N GLY A 321 -12.94 -0.84 -5.90
CA GLY A 321 -14.16 -1.61 -6.10
C GLY A 321 -14.03 -3.09 -5.72
N THR A 322 -15.11 -3.83 -5.94
CA THR A 322 -15.17 -5.28 -5.73
C THR A 322 -15.72 -5.99 -6.95
N LEU A 323 -15.09 -7.12 -7.32
CA LEU A 323 -15.62 -8.08 -8.28
C LEU A 323 -16.12 -9.31 -7.51
N SER A 324 -17.37 -9.69 -7.74
CA SER A 324 -18.00 -10.87 -7.13
C SER A 324 -18.77 -11.68 -8.17
N VAL A 325 -19.15 -12.90 -7.80
CA VAL A 325 -19.95 -13.79 -8.65
C VAL A 325 -21.11 -14.39 -7.87
N HIS A 326 -22.29 -14.37 -8.47
CA HIS A 326 -23.52 -14.92 -7.93
C HIS A 326 -24.15 -15.92 -8.91
N ASP A 327 -25.07 -16.74 -8.42
CA ASP A 327 -25.82 -17.64 -9.28
C ASP A 327 -26.93 -16.87 -9.99
N ARG A 328 -27.05 -17.08 -11.31
CA ARG A 328 -28.11 -16.44 -12.09
C ARG A 328 -29.40 -17.28 -12.02
N PRO A 329 -30.57 -16.66 -11.78
CA PRO A 329 -31.85 -17.34 -11.90
C PRO A 329 -32.03 -17.95 -13.30
N GLY A 330 -32.35 -19.24 -13.35
CA GLY A 330 -32.45 -20.00 -14.61
C GLY A 330 -31.11 -20.57 -15.13
N GLY A 331 -30.05 -20.52 -14.33
CA GLY A 331 -28.73 -21.05 -14.66
C GLY A 331 -27.79 -20.01 -15.27
N GLY A 332 -26.49 -20.21 -15.06
CA GLY A 332 -25.41 -19.28 -15.40
C GLY A 332 -24.80 -18.60 -14.18
N ALA A 333 -23.90 -17.66 -14.43
CA ALA A 333 -23.31 -16.78 -13.44
C ALA A 333 -23.69 -15.31 -13.66
N ASP A 334 -23.73 -14.54 -12.57
CA ASP A 334 -23.81 -13.09 -12.55
C ASP A 334 -22.50 -12.55 -11.96
N PHE A 335 -21.64 -11.98 -12.81
CA PHE A 335 -20.44 -11.29 -12.37
C PHE A 335 -20.77 -9.83 -12.06
N VAL A 336 -20.58 -9.43 -10.81
CA VAL A 336 -20.97 -8.12 -10.30
C VAL A 336 -19.73 -7.29 -10.01
N VAL A 337 -19.60 -6.17 -10.72
CA VAL A 337 -18.57 -5.14 -10.53
C VAL A 337 -19.20 -3.97 -9.80
N ASP A 338 -18.74 -3.74 -8.57
CA ASP A 338 -19.18 -2.60 -7.75
C ASP A 338 -18.00 -1.65 -7.54
N LEU A 339 -18.12 -0.41 -8.05
CA LEU A 339 -17.13 0.66 -7.90
C LEU A 339 -17.56 1.72 -6.86
N SER A 340 -18.72 1.54 -6.20
CA SER A 340 -19.29 2.51 -5.25
C SER A 340 -18.56 2.55 -3.90
N ALA A 341 -17.76 1.53 -3.59
CA ALA A 341 -16.93 1.47 -2.39
C ALA A 341 -15.72 2.44 -2.41
N ALA A 342 -15.44 3.10 -3.56
CA ALA A 342 -14.45 4.15 -3.63
C ALA A 342 -14.92 5.40 -2.84
N PRO A 343 -14.19 5.86 -1.82
CA PRO A 343 -14.64 6.94 -0.96
C PRO A 343 -14.91 8.21 -1.78
N THR A 344 -16.18 8.64 -1.78
CA THR A 344 -16.60 9.92 -2.36
C THR A 344 -15.99 11.05 -1.51
N PRO A 345 -15.19 11.98 -2.07
CA PRO A 345 -14.78 13.13 -1.28
C PRO A 345 -16.02 13.99 -1.02
N SER A 346 -16.27 14.25 0.27
CA SER A 346 -17.04 15.41 0.70
C SER A 346 -16.48 16.65 0.00
N GLY A 347 -17.35 17.36 -0.72
CA GLY A 347 -17.00 18.60 -1.42
C GLY A 347 -16.50 19.71 -0.51
#